data_AF-Q6CAJ0-F1
#
_entry.id   AF-Q6CAJ0-F1
#
_cell.length_a   1.000
_cell.length_b   1.000
_cell.length_c   1.000
_cell.angle_alpha   90.00
_cell.angle_beta   90.00
_cell.angle_gamma   90.00
#
_symmetry.space_group_name_H-M   'P 1'
#
loop_
_entity.id
_entity.type
_entity.pdbx_description
1 polymer ?
#
loop_
_entity_poly.entity_id
_entity_poly.type
_entity_poly.pdbx_seq_one_letter_code
_entity_poly.pdbx_strand_id
1 'polypeptide(L)'
;MQQKGFDEIPADLPFAEMVFTVERALTKQISCSYSYEQLQDASHNVVGVFVESLRKETQTNPGIVAALLVARMRLSGGSRDVLSGRVCKTRALVAELIAERYIERLNTEKERLMFVVYEAVEEEGADQHRHAASRNFESESLNQDGYTSFHSDIEDVEYFNDGNERFDTGNEDYGADYGSSDTSFDPDNPGPNPKYFHDEYMYHTTALELAVYSSAKHFLANPTIQQILNDIWTGKIVFWKDINSQSHKEALIYPTCYVLATRRIPDAYTRLRVPRYRQFFMTINYIILLGLYFSLLFIQKKADDYFEMNFTFVEVVLDLFFLGFVVEKIAQEGDRYWSTFDLLVNLDFVVFLVLRIYAYVINDIWLTKLSFDVLSLEAILLFPRVFALLSIYPYYGILLPCLKTLTKDFVKFTTIIAICYFGFLTTFAFLGRGDFTTNEMFWLLVRVFFGSSFAGFDEAPKIHPMFGSLLMLVFVMLTNVLLLTVLISILSTRFSKMMNNAREEYTLLFAESVVEATSDRVTYLYPPLNLLPLLLRPLRLFLTKTQQRRVKIVTLKLTHFPLVFLIWSFENFVVFYHRQMNRRAKKLAEKRWVKARRRVYVEEEGEGLGDGIAVGVRW
;
A
#
# COMPACT_ATOMS: atom_id res chain seq x y z
N MET A 1 -3.13 -25.29 35.32
CA MET A 1 -1.97 -25.66 34.47
C MET A 1 -0.98 -24.51 34.52
N GLN A 2 0.26 -24.73 34.98
CA GLN A 2 1.31 -23.71 34.84
C GLN A 2 1.62 -23.54 33.35
N GLN A 3 1.33 -22.37 32.79
CA GLN A 3 1.80 -22.01 31.45
C GLN A 3 3.33 -21.95 31.51
N LYS A 4 4.01 -22.82 30.78
CA LYS A 4 5.47 -22.73 30.55
C LYS A 4 5.70 -21.73 29.42
N GLY A 5 6.86 -21.08 29.34
CA GLY A 5 7.17 -20.22 28.20
C GLY A 5 7.65 -21.01 26.99
N PHE A 6 8.47 -20.35 26.14
CA PHE A 6 9.29 -21.06 25.17
C PHE A 6 10.34 -21.94 25.89
N ASP A 7 10.68 -23.07 25.28
CA ASP A 7 11.90 -23.82 25.63
C ASP A 7 13.12 -23.02 25.13
N GLU A 8 14.29 -23.13 25.77
CA GLU A 8 15.48 -22.30 25.47
C GLU A 8 15.79 -22.27 23.95
N ILE A 9 15.71 -21.08 23.34
CA ILE A 9 16.03 -20.84 21.93
C ILE A 9 17.49 -20.38 21.85
N PRO A 10 18.42 -21.22 21.36
CA PRO A 10 19.82 -20.84 21.28
C PRO A 10 20.04 -19.71 20.26
N ALA A 11 21.02 -18.85 20.52
CA ALA A 11 21.30 -17.68 19.68
C ALA A 11 21.68 -18.02 18.24
N ASP A 12 22.30 -19.18 18.02
CA ASP A 12 22.78 -19.66 16.73
C ASP A 12 21.77 -20.58 16.00
N LEU A 13 20.52 -20.64 16.47
CA LEU A 13 19.51 -21.51 15.86
C LEU A 13 19.20 -21.04 14.41
N PRO A 14 19.18 -21.95 13.43
CA PRO A 14 18.80 -21.64 12.06
C PRO A 14 17.39 -21.03 12.00
N PHE A 15 17.17 -20.09 11.07
CA PHE A 15 15.90 -19.37 10.97
C PHE A 15 14.69 -20.31 10.79
N ALA A 16 14.82 -21.34 9.95
CA ALA A 16 13.77 -22.34 9.73
C ALA A 16 13.43 -23.15 10.99
N GLU A 17 14.45 -23.55 11.77
CA GLU A 17 14.26 -24.28 13.02
C GLU A 17 13.63 -23.40 14.10
N MET A 18 13.94 -22.11 14.09
CA MET A 18 13.34 -21.13 14.99
C MET A 18 11.84 -20.94 14.73
N VAL A 19 11.44 -20.79 13.46
CA VAL A 19 10.02 -20.72 13.07
C VAL A 19 9.26 -21.96 13.57
N PHE A 20 9.80 -23.15 13.32
CA PHE A 20 9.19 -24.40 13.74
C PHE A 20 9.04 -24.50 15.27
N THR A 21 10.07 -24.09 16.01
CA THR A 21 10.06 -24.11 17.48
C THR A 21 8.97 -23.19 18.04
N VAL A 22 8.83 -21.99 17.45
CA VAL A 22 7.80 -21.01 17.81
C VAL A 22 6.39 -21.56 17.53
N GLU A 23 6.16 -22.11 16.33
CA GLU A 23 4.86 -22.68 15.93
C GLU A 23 4.44 -23.82 16.85
N ARG A 24 5.37 -24.73 17.17
CA ARG A 24 5.14 -25.85 18.07
C ARG A 24 4.81 -25.39 19.48
N ALA A 25 5.50 -24.38 20.00
CA ALA A 25 5.26 -23.83 21.33
C ALA A 25 3.87 -23.20 21.44
N LEU A 26 3.45 -22.41 20.44
CA LEU A 26 2.13 -21.78 20.38
C LEU A 26 1.00 -22.82 20.30
N THR A 27 1.18 -23.83 19.44
CA THR A 27 0.22 -24.91 19.22
C THR A 27 -0.01 -25.75 20.48
N LYS A 28 1.07 -26.05 21.21
CA LYS A 28 1.02 -26.87 22.44
C LYS A 28 0.31 -26.18 23.59
N GLN A 29 0.35 -24.85 23.66
CA GLN A 29 -0.16 -24.09 24.81
C GLN A 29 -1.52 -23.44 24.59
N ILE A 30 -1.90 -23.20 23.35
CA ILE A 30 -3.16 -22.55 22.99
C ILE A 30 -4.08 -23.60 22.35
N SER A 31 -4.98 -24.12 23.17
CA SER A 31 -6.02 -25.08 22.78
C SER A 31 -7.41 -24.44 22.63
N CYS A 32 -7.59 -23.20 23.10
CA CYS A 32 -8.86 -22.50 23.14
C CYS A 32 -8.86 -21.25 22.24
N SER A 33 -10.04 -20.89 21.73
CA SER A 33 -10.22 -19.64 20.99
C SER A 33 -10.48 -18.48 21.95
N TYR A 34 -9.76 -17.38 21.76
CA TYR A 34 -9.88 -16.15 22.53
C TYR A 34 -10.05 -14.95 21.59
N SER A 35 -10.82 -13.94 22.03
CA SER A 35 -10.90 -12.63 21.39
C SER A 35 -9.67 -11.78 21.72
N TYR A 36 -9.37 -10.79 20.88
CA TYR A 36 -8.29 -9.83 21.10
C TYR A 36 -8.37 -9.14 22.46
N GLU A 37 -9.55 -8.64 22.82
CA GLU A 37 -9.79 -7.96 24.11
C GLU A 37 -9.53 -8.89 25.31
N GLN A 38 -9.83 -10.19 25.17
CA GLN A 38 -9.60 -11.19 26.20
C GLN A 38 -8.12 -11.53 26.36
N LEU A 39 -7.33 -11.48 25.28
CA LEU A 39 -5.89 -11.70 25.30
C LEU A 39 -5.10 -10.49 25.83
N GLN A 40 -5.67 -9.29 25.73
CA GLN A 40 -5.10 -8.09 26.34
C GLN A 40 -5.32 -8.01 27.84
N ASP A 41 -6.42 -8.57 28.34
CA ASP A 41 -6.77 -8.52 29.75
C ASP A 41 -5.70 -9.21 30.62
N ALA A 42 -5.33 -8.54 31.72
CA ALA A 42 -4.27 -9.00 32.63
C ALA A 42 -4.62 -10.34 33.31
N SER A 43 -5.90 -10.72 33.31
CA SER A 43 -6.42 -12.00 33.79
C SER A 43 -5.87 -13.20 33.01
N HIS A 44 -5.56 -13.02 31.72
CA HIS A 44 -5.02 -14.04 30.83
C HIS A 44 -3.58 -13.68 30.45
N ASN A 45 -2.66 -13.75 31.40
CA ASN A 45 -1.24 -13.38 31.22
C ASN A 45 -0.43 -14.37 30.34
N VAL A 46 -1.06 -15.03 29.37
CA VAL A 46 -0.44 -16.03 28.48
C VAL A 46 0.70 -15.40 27.69
N VAL A 47 0.42 -14.24 27.08
CA VAL A 47 1.40 -13.47 26.30
C VAL A 47 2.58 -13.02 27.18
N GLY A 48 2.33 -12.61 28.42
CA GLY A 48 3.38 -12.12 29.30
C GLY A 48 4.37 -13.20 29.75
N VAL A 49 3.91 -14.46 29.93
CA VAL A 49 4.79 -15.60 30.26
C VAL A 49 5.74 -15.90 29.10
N PHE A 50 5.24 -15.88 27.86
CA PHE A 50 6.07 -16.08 26.67
C PHE A 50 7.12 -14.99 26.51
N VAL A 51 6.72 -13.72 26.65
CA VAL A 51 7.62 -12.57 26.51
C VAL A 51 8.70 -12.57 27.61
N GLU A 52 8.35 -12.94 28.85
CA GLU A 52 9.33 -13.02 29.94
C GLU A 52 10.32 -14.17 29.74
N SER A 53 9.92 -15.22 29.02
CA SER A 53 10.80 -16.36 28.73
C SER A 53 11.82 -16.01 27.65
N LEU A 54 11.41 -15.31 26.58
CA LEU A 54 12.32 -14.78 25.56
C LEU A 54 13.33 -13.76 26.11
N ARG A 55 12.99 -13.08 27.22
CA ARG A 55 13.87 -12.08 27.84
C ARG A 55 14.98 -12.69 28.70
N LYS A 56 14.75 -13.86 29.29
CA LYS A 56 15.74 -14.51 30.18
C LYS A 56 16.98 -14.99 29.42
N GLU A 57 16.86 -15.15 28.10
CA GLU A 57 17.97 -15.56 27.22
C GLU A 57 18.97 -14.41 27.04
N THR A 58 20.22 -14.66 27.45
CA THR A 58 21.30 -13.66 27.50
C THR A 58 21.90 -13.32 26.13
N GLN A 59 21.57 -14.11 25.10
CA GLN A 59 21.93 -13.89 23.70
C GLN A 59 20.67 -14.07 22.85
N THR A 60 20.09 -12.97 22.42
CA THR A 60 18.81 -12.98 21.69
C THR A 60 19.09 -12.94 20.19
N ASN A 61 18.61 -13.96 19.48
CA ASN A 61 18.72 -14.02 18.02
C ASN A 61 17.83 -12.92 17.39
N PRO A 62 18.37 -12.04 16.52
CA PRO A 62 17.60 -10.97 15.88
C PRO A 62 16.42 -11.48 15.02
N GLY A 63 16.43 -12.75 14.62
CA GLY A 63 15.37 -13.39 13.83
C GLY A 63 14.09 -13.76 14.58
N ILE A 64 14.03 -13.64 15.90
CA ILE A 64 12.86 -14.08 16.70
C ILE A 64 11.57 -13.35 16.28
N VAL A 65 11.65 -12.04 16.04
CA VAL A 65 10.48 -11.24 15.61
C VAL A 65 10.04 -11.67 14.21
N ALA A 66 10.98 -11.86 13.28
CA ALA A 66 10.67 -12.37 11.95
C ALA A 66 10.04 -13.77 12.00
N ALA A 67 10.56 -14.66 12.86
CA ALA A 67 10.02 -16.01 13.04
C ALA A 67 8.58 -16.00 13.61
N LEU A 68 8.29 -15.13 14.58
CA LEU A 68 6.92 -14.94 15.12
C LEU A 68 5.93 -14.44 14.05
N LEU A 69 6.38 -13.55 13.15
CA LEU A 69 5.55 -13.02 12.06
C LEU A 69 5.31 -14.07 10.96
N VAL A 70 6.29 -14.91 10.67
CA VAL A 70 6.12 -16.07 9.78
C VAL A 70 5.15 -17.08 10.38
N ALA A 71 5.34 -17.44 11.66
CA ALA A 71 4.44 -18.34 12.38
C ALA A 71 3.00 -17.83 12.34
N ARG A 72 2.81 -16.52 12.55
CA ARG A 72 1.51 -15.86 12.42
C ARG A 72 0.90 -16.05 11.03
N MET A 73 1.68 -15.86 9.96
CA MET A 73 1.20 -16.01 8.59
C MET A 73 0.70 -17.43 8.33
N ARG A 74 1.49 -18.45 8.72
CA ARG A 74 1.16 -19.87 8.50
C ARG A 74 -0.02 -20.32 9.36
N LEU A 75 -0.04 -19.94 10.63
CA LEU A 75 -1.16 -20.22 11.54
C LEU A 75 -2.45 -19.50 11.13
N SER A 76 -2.38 -18.40 10.38
CA SER A 76 -3.58 -17.77 9.83
C SER A 76 -4.12 -18.48 8.59
N GLY A 77 -3.27 -19.22 7.85
CA GLY A 77 -3.62 -19.93 6.62
C GLY A 77 -4.08 -21.38 6.84
N GLY A 78 -3.71 -22.02 7.95
CA GLY A 78 -4.03 -23.41 8.24
C GLY A 78 -5.36 -23.59 8.99
N SER A 79 -6.43 -23.97 8.29
CA SER A 79 -7.31 -25.10 8.65
C SER A 79 -8.65 -25.02 7.89
N ARG A 80 -9.11 -26.15 7.34
CA ARG A 80 -10.42 -26.28 6.65
C ARG A 80 -11.60 -26.38 7.63
N ASP A 81 -11.35 -26.65 8.90
CA ASP A 81 -12.39 -26.80 9.93
C ASP A 81 -12.69 -25.48 10.67
N VAL A 82 -13.98 -25.16 10.84
CA VAL A 82 -14.42 -23.90 11.47
C VAL A 82 -13.93 -23.73 12.92
N LEU A 83 -13.86 -24.84 13.68
CA LEU A 83 -13.44 -24.80 15.09
C LEU A 83 -11.90 -24.70 15.21
N SER A 84 -11.17 -25.51 14.44
CA SER A 84 -9.71 -25.47 14.38
C SER A 84 -9.22 -24.13 13.81
N GLY A 85 -9.91 -23.58 12.81
CA GLY A 85 -9.62 -22.27 12.23
C GLY A 85 -9.78 -21.10 13.23
N ARG A 86 -10.70 -21.18 14.20
CA ARG A 86 -10.80 -20.15 15.27
C ARG A 86 -9.64 -20.21 16.25
N VAL A 87 -9.17 -21.41 16.59
CA VAL A 87 -8.01 -21.59 17.47
C VAL A 87 -6.73 -21.16 16.74
N CYS A 88 -6.59 -21.49 15.46
CA CYS A 88 -5.46 -21.07 14.63
C CYS A 88 -5.38 -19.54 14.48
N LYS A 89 -6.52 -18.86 14.29
CA LYS A 89 -6.59 -17.39 14.36
C LYS A 89 -6.14 -16.83 15.70
N THR A 90 -6.55 -17.45 16.81
CA THR A 90 -6.10 -17.06 18.15
C THR A 90 -4.60 -17.27 18.32
N ARG A 91 -4.02 -18.39 17.83
CA ARG A 91 -2.57 -18.65 17.85
C ARG A 91 -1.79 -17.61 17.05
N ALA A 92 -2.27 -17.27 15.85
CA ALA A 92 -1.68 -16.23 15.02
C ALA A 92 -1.71 -14.85 15.72
N LEU A 93 -2.83 -14.52 16.38
CA LEU A 93 -2.97 -13.27 17.13
C LEU A 93 -2.04 -13.23 18.36
N VAL A 94 -1.86 -14.37 19.05
CA VAL A 94 -0.90 -14.45 20.16
C VAL A 94 0.54 -14.29 19.68
N ALA A 95 0.92 -14.89 18.55
CA ALA A 95 2.24 -14.68 17.94
C ALA A 95 2.49 -13.18 17.66
N GLU A 96 1.48 -12.48 17.12
CA GLU A 96 1.51 -11.04 16.88
C GLU A 96 1.72 -10.24 18.17
N LEU A 97 0.92 -10.52 19.21
CA LEU A 97 1.01 -9.84 20.50
C LEU A 97 2.32 -10.10 21.23
N ILE A 98 2.90 -11.30 21.09
CA ILE A 98 4.22 -11.63 21.65
C ILE A 98 5.28 -10.78 20.96
N ALA A 99 5.28 -10.71 19.62
CA ALA A 99 6.22 -9.88 18.86
C ALA A 99 6.10 -8.40 19.25
N GLU A 100 4.87 -7.90 19.39
CA GLU A 100 4.59 -6.53 19.80
C GLU A 100 5.17 -6.22 21.20
N ARG A 101 4.75 -6.98 22.23
CA ARG A 101 5.16 -6.75 23.62
C ARG A 101 6.66 -6.99 23.82
N TYR A 102 7.26 -7.87 23.03
CA TYR A 102 8.70 -8.11 23.06
C TYR A 102 9.47 -6.85 22.62
N ILE A 103 9.07 -6.21 21.51
CA ILE A 103 9.70 -4.97 21.03
C ILE A 103 9.53 -3.80 22.00
N GLU A 104 8.36 -3.66 22.63
CA GLU A 104 8.12 -2.59 23.61
C GLU A 104 9.05 -2.68 24.83
N ARG A 105 9.39 -3.91 25.24
CA ARG A 105 10.25 -4.17 26.40
C ARG A 105 11.74 -4.04 26.11
N LEU A 106 12.15 -3.84 24.86
CA LEU A 106 13.54 -3.55 24.49
C LEU A 106 13.91 -2.13 24.92
N ASN A 107 15.09 -1.95 25.51
CA ASN A 107 15.51 -0.69 26.12
C ASN A 107 16.10 0.30 25.10
N THR A 108 16.75 -0.19 24.04
CA THR A 108 17.49 0.66 23.10
C THR A 108 16.76 0.76 21.75
N GLU A 109 16.66 1.97 21.20
CA GLU A 109 16.11 2.22 19.85
C GLU A 109 16.85 1.43 18.76
N LYS A 110 18.18 1.29 18.90
CA LYS A 110 19.02 0.50 17.99
C LYS A 110 18.70 -0.99 18.02
N GLU A 111 18.42 -1.55 19.19
CA GLU A 111 18.01 -2.95 19.32
C GLU A 111 16.67 -3.15 18.61
N ARG A 112 15.69 -2.30 18.88
CA ARG A 112 14.37 -2.35 18.22
C ARG A 112 14.50 -2.31 16.70
N LEU A 113 15.34 -1.43 16.17
CA LEU A 113 15.61 -1.35 14.74
C LEU A 113 16.24 -2.63 14.19
N MET A 114 17.19 -3.22 14.91
CA MET A 114 17.86 -4.47 14.52
C MET A 114 16.88 -5.63 14.36
N PHE A 115 15.90 -5.77 15.26
CA PHE A 115 14.87 -6.82 15.16
C PHE A 115 13.86 -6.57 14.03
N VAL A 116 13.49 -5.30 13.78
CA VAL A 116 12.49 -4.95 12.74
C VAL A 116 13.07 -5.00 11.33
N VAL A 117 14.36 -4.73 11.18
CA VAL A 117 15.07 -4.72 9.88
C VAL A 117 15.83 -6.02 9.64
N TYR A 118 15.78 -6.98 10.57
CA TYR A 118 16.40 -8.28 10.36
C TYR A 118 15.88 -8.93 9.07
N GLU A 119 16.81 -9.34 8.22
CA GLU A 119 16.56 -10.05 6.97
C GLU A 119 16.70 -11.55 7.22
N ALA A 120 15.69 -12.32 6.85
CA ALA A 120 15.72 -13.76 7.02
C ALA A 120 16.79 -14.37 6.10
N VAL A 121 17.80 -15.03 6.67
CA VAL A 121 18.93 -15.60 5.91
C VAL A 121 18.71 -17.09 5.67
N GLU A 122 18.97 -17.55 4.44
CA GLU A 122 19.03 -18.98 4.09
C GLU A 122 20.44 -19.52 4.37
N GLU A 123 20.56 -20.73 4.91
CA GLU A 123 21.89 -21.33 5.21
C GLU A 123 22.62 -21.76 3.93
N GLU A 124 23.91 -21.43 3.82
CA GLU A 124 24.81 -21.76 2.69
C GLU A 124 25.10 -23.28 2.49
N GLY A 125 24.30 -24.18 3.07
CA GLY A 125 24.47 -25.65 2.99
C GLY A 125 23.43 -26.39 2.13
N ALA A 126 22.33 -25.73 1.72
CA ALA A 126 21.23 -26.37 0.99
C ALA A 126 21.56 -26.72 -0.48
N ASP A 127 22.56 -26.05 -1.07
CA ASP A 127 22.94 -26.23 -2.48
C ASP A 127 23.47 -27.64 -2.82
N GLN A 128 24.14 -28.32 -1.88
CA GLN A 128 24.68 -29.67 -2.11
C GLN A 128 23.59 -30.74 -2.14
N HIS A 129 22.47 -30.55 -1.43
CA HIS A 129 21.32 -31.44 -1.50
C HIS A 129 20.39 -31.12 -2.68
N ARG A 130 20.34 -29.86 -3.15
CA ARG A 130 19.62 -29.43 -4.36
C ARG A 130 20.08 -30.16 -5.63
N HIS A 131 21.40 -30.31 -5.81
CA HIS A 131 21.96 -31.05 -6.95
C HIS A 131 21.81 -32.58 -6.84
N ALA A 132 21.65 -33.13 -5.63
CA ALA A 132 21.40 -34.55 -5.43
C ALA A 132 19.92 -34.92 -5.61
N ALA A 133 18.99 -34.07 -5.14
CA ALA A 133 17.55 -34.27 -5.30
C ALA A 133 17.10 -34.06 -6.76
N SER A 134 17.66 -33.07 -7.47
CA SER A 134 17.35 -32.86 -8.89
C SER A 134 17.86 -34.00 -9.79
N ARG A 135 19.03 -34.60 -9.47
CA ARG A 135 19.53 -35.78 -10.20
C ARG A 135 18.71 -37.04 -9.96
N ASN A 136 18.11 -37.17 -8.78
CA ASN A 136 17.22 -38.30 -8.47
C ASN A 136 15.85 -38.14 -9.13
N PHE A 137 15.40 -36.90 -9.40
CA PHE A 137 14.16 -36.63 -10.12
C PHE A 137 14.32 -36.76 -11.65
N GLU A 138 15.50 -36.46 -12.20
CA GLU A 138 15.82 -36.69 -13.62
C GLU A 138 16.03 -38.17 -13.97
N SER A 139 16.33 -39.04 -12.99
CA SER A 139 16.53 -40.48 -13.24
C SER A 139 15.24 -41.30 -13.23
N GLU A 140 14.14 -40.79 -12.66
CA GLU A 140 12.81 -41.40 -12.72
C GLU A 140 11.95 -40.94 -13.92
N SER A 141 12.38 -39.91 -14.65
CA SER A 141 11.63 -39.33 -15.79
C SER A 141 12.17 -39.72 -17.18
N LEU A 142 13.22 -40.54 -17.27
CA LEU A 142 13.83 -40.96 -18.54
C LEU A 142 13.12 -42.13 -19.28
N ASN A 143 11.87 -42.43 -18.96
CA ASN A 143 11.05 -43.42 -19.66
C ASN A 143 9.75 -42.83 -20.21
N GLN A 144 9.79 -41.68 -20.89
CA GLN A 144 8.79 -41.41 -21.93
C GLN A 144 9.20 -40.29 -22.90
N ASP A 145 9.40 -40.71 -24.15
CA ASP A 145 9.21 -40.01 -25.42
C ASP A 145 9.91 -38.67 -25.69
N GLY A 146 10.76 -38.71 -26.72
CA GLY A 146 11.58 -37.60 -27.16
C GLY A 146 10.90 -36.61 -28.10
N TYR A 147 11.28 -35.34 -27.96
CA TYR A 147 11.43 -34.37 -29.04
C TYR A 147 12.56 -33.40 -28.70
N THR A 148 13.31 -33.03 -29.74
CA THR A 148 14.58 -32.28 -29.72
C THR A 148 14.43 -30.80 -29.37
N SER A 149 15.36 -30.31 -28.54
CA SER A 149 15.53 -28.93 -28.09
C SER A 149 15.81 -27.91 -29.20
N PHE A 150 15.34 -26.67 -29.00
CA PHE A 150 16.03 -25.48 -29.49
C PHE A 150 16.20 -24.50 -28.32
N HIS A 151 17.39 -24.50 -27.72
CA HIS A 151 17.78 -23.60 -26.63
C HIS A 151 18.12 -22.21 -27.20
N SER A 152 17.47 -21.17 -26.69
CA SER A 152 18.00 -19.81 -26.70
C SER A 152 18.02 -19.29 -25.27
N ASP A 153 19.21 -19.09 -24.74
CA ASP A 153 19.46 -18.51 -23.43
C ASP A 153 18.91 -17.09 -23.36
N ILE A 154 17.79 -16.94 -22.66
CA ILE A 154 17.24 -15.65 -22.25
C ILE A 154 17.32 -15.61 -20.73
N GLU A 155 18.26 -14.79 -20.22
CA GLU A 155 18.23 -14.26 -18.86
C GLU A 155 16.98 -13.37 -18.72
N ASP A 156 15.86 -13.95 -18.32
CA ASP A 156 14.73 -13.24 -17.73
C ASP A 156 14.40 -13.95 -16.41
N VAL A 157 14.76 -13.30 -15.31
CA VAL A 157 14.34 -13.69 -13.96
C VAL A 157 12.91 -13.16 -13.80
N GLU A 158 11.95 -13.95 -14.25
CA GLU A 158 10.53 -13.80 -13.94
C GLU A 158 10.31 -14.22 -12.48
N TYR A 159 10.12 -13.25 -11.59
CA TYR A 159 9.45 -13.52 -10.31
C TYR A 159 7.96 -13.27 -10.49
N PHE A 160 7.24 -14.36 -10.72
CA PHE A 160 5.78 -14.40 -10.69
C PHE A 160 5.28 -14.07 -9.30
N ASN A 161 4.47 -13.02 -9.23
CA ASN A 161 3.74 -12.59 -8.04
C ASN A 161 2.36 -13.26 -8.07
N ASP A 162 2.31 -14.58 -7.82
CA ASP A 162 1.05 -15.28 -7.63
C ASP A 162 0.75 -15.39 -6.13
N GLY A 163 -0.21 -14.60 -5.67
CA GLY A 163 -0.53 -14.51 -4.25
C GLY A 163 -1.13 -13.17 -3.84
N ASN A 164 -2.20 -12.72 -4.50
CA ASN A 164 -3.11 -11.77 -3.86
C ASN A 164 -4.55 -11.90 -4.37
N GLU A 165 -5.14 -13.07 -4.14
CA GLU A 165 -6.59 -13.18 -4.18
C GLU A 165 -7.21 -12.57 -2.90
N ARG A 166 -7.94 -11.47 -3.10
CA ARG A 166 -9.16 -11.05 -2.40
C ARG A 166 -9.11 -10.91 -0.87
N PHE A 167 -9.06 -9.66 -0.42
CA PHE A 167 -9.78 -9.26 0.80
C PHE A 167 -11.26 -9.04 0.45
N ASP A 168 -12.03 -10.14 0.39
CA ASP A 168 -13.49 -10.10 0.37
C ASP A 168 -14.02 -10.50 1.75
N THR A 169 -14.66 -9.57 2.44
CA THR A 169 -15.54 -9.91 3.55
C THR A 169 -16.83 -10.49 2.96
N GLY A 170 -16.81 -11.79 2.72
CA GLY A 170 -17.97 -12.60 2.33
C GLY A 170 -17.56 -14.05 2.34
N ASN A 171 -18.21 -14.87 3.18
CA ASN A 171 -18.20 -16.33 3.04
C ASN A 171 -18.48 -16.69 1.58
N GLU A 172 -17.53 -17.29 0.89
CA GLU A 172 -17.74 -18.23 -0.21
C GLU A 172 -16.39 -18.86 -0.59
N ASP A 173 -16.34 -20.18 -0.48
CA ASP A 173 -15.22 -21.07 -0.81
C ASP A 173 -14.66 -20.80 -2.22
N TYR A 174 -13.35 -20.58 -2.30
CA TYR A 174 -12.57 -20.89 -3.48
C TYR A 174 -11.32 -21.65 -3.01
N GLY A 175 -11.38 -22.98 -3.10
CA GLY A 175 -10.22 -23.84 -2.99
C GLY A 175 -9.48 -23.86 -4.32
N ALA A 176 -8.26 -23.33 -4.35
CA ALA A 176 -7.31 -23.66 -5.40
C ALA A 176 -6.83 -25.10 -5.15
N ASP A 177 -7.24 -26.00 -6.04
CA ASP A 177 -6.82 -27.39 -6.11
C ASP A 177 -5.38 -27.45 -6.65
N TYR A 178 -4.40 -27.25 -5.77
CA TYR A 178 -3.02 -27.64 -6.03
C TYR A 178 -2.85 -29.10 -5.57
N GLY A 179 -2.50 -29.94 -6.53
CA GLY A 179 -2.28 -31.37 -6.35
C GLY A 179 -1.37 -31.68 -5.17
N SER A 180 -1.72 -32.77 -4.49
CA SER A 180 -1.09 -33.29 -3.29
C SER A 180 0.44 -33.38 -3.36
N SER A 181 1.10 -32.52 -2.61
CA SER A 181 2.31 -32.89 -1.87
C SER A 181 2.12 -32.43 -0.43
N ASP A 182 2.26 -33.35 0.53
CA ASP A 182 2.13 -33.15 1.98
C ASP A 182 3.17 -32.15 2.55
N THR A 183 3.09 -30.86 2.22
CA THR A 183 4.14 -29.85 2.53
C THR A 183 3.69 -28.67 3.39
N SER A 184 2.42 -28.59 3.81
CA SER A 184 1.94 -27.55 4.74
C SER A 184 2.09 -27.98 6.19
N PHE A 185 2.52 -27.06 7.07
CA PHE A 185 2.56 -27.29 8.52
C PHE A 185 1.15 -27.62 9.02
N ASP A 186 0.94 -28.85 9.48
CA ASP A 186 -0.31 -29.28 10.09
C ASP A 186 -0.31 -28.90 11.59
N PRO A 187 -1.12 -27.91 12.01
CA PRO A 187 -1.19 -27.51 13.41
C PRO A 187 -1.76 -28.60 14.33
N ASP A 188 -2.42 -29.62 13.79
CA ASP A 188 -2.97 -30.74 14.56
C ASP A 188 -1.98 -31.92 14.64
N ASN A 189 -1.00 -31.99 13.72
CA ASN A 189 0.10 -32.96 13.75
C ASN A 189 1.43 -32.35 13.25
N PRO A 190 2.16 -31.59 14.09
CA PRO A 190 3.28 -30.74 13.65
C PRO A 190 4.52 -31.50 13.13
N GLY A 191 4.52 -32.83 13.02
CA GLY A 191 5.65 -33.60 12.51
C GLY A 191 6.94 -33.47 13.37
N PRO A 192 8.00 -34.26 13.07
CA PRO A 192 9.22 -34.25 13.87
C PRO A 192 10.37 -33.39 13.30
N ASN A 193 10.28 -32.87 12.07
CA ASN A 193 11.43 -32.29 11.36
C ASN A 193 11.23 -30.80 11.02
N PRO A 194 12.28 -29.97 11.06
CA PRO A 194 12.25 -28.57 10.59
C PRO A 194 12.43 -28.42 9.06
N LYS A 195 12.65 -29.52 8.33
CA LYS A 195 12.91 -29.57 6.86
C LYS A 195 11.73 -29.16 5.96
N TYR A 196 10.69 -28.53 6.51
CA TYR A 196 9.48 -28.13 5.79
C TYR A 196 9.45 -26.63 5.45
N PHE A 197 10.55 -25.90 5.68
CA PHE A 197 10.66 -24.50 5.28
C PHE A 197 11.14 -24.42 3.83
N HIS A 198 10.22 -24.55 2.88
CA HIS A 198 10.47 -24.38 1.44
C HIS A 198 9.96 -23.04 0.89
N ASP A 199 9.58 -22.12 1.78
CA ASP A 199 9.14 -20.78 1.39
C ASP A 199 10.36 -19.92 1.02
N GLU A 200 10.93 -20.19 -0.15
CA GLU A 200 12.10 -19.50 -0.72
C GLU A 200 11.89 -17.98 -0.77
N TYR A 201 10.63 -17.55 -0.90
CA TYR A 201 10.20 -16.15 -0.89
C TYR A 201 10.30 -15.46 0.48
N MET A 202 10.37 -16.20 1.58
CA MET A 202 10.51 -15.61 2.92
C MET A 202 11.96 -15.28 3.26
N TYR A 203 12.92 -15.98 2.67
CA TYR A 203 14.32 -15.62 2.77
C TYR A 203 14.55 -14.29 2.04
N HIS A 204 15.53 -13.51 2.50
CA HIS A 204 15.87 -12.17 2.00
C HIS A 204 14.77 -11.10 2.22
N THR A 205 13.74 -11.44 3.00
CA THR A 205 12.67 -10.53 3.40
C THR A 205 12.90 -10.02 4.81
N THR A 206 12.68 -8.72 5.03
CA THR A 206 12.81 -8.09 6.36
C THR A 206 11.63 -8.41 7.26
N ALA A 207 11.82 -8.37 8.58
CA ALA A 207 10.73 -8.57 9.53
C ALA A 207 9.56 -7.57 9.30
N LEU A 208 9.86 -6.34 8.88
CA LEU A 208 8.84 -5.36 8.50
C LEU A 208 8.03 -5.76 7.25
N GLU A 209 8.70 -6.28 6.22
CA GLU A 209 8.05 -6.83 5.02
C GLU A 209 7.18 -8.04 5.40
N LEU A 210 7.68 -8.94 6.24
CA LEU A 210 6.91 -10.09 6.78
C LEU A 210 5.70 -9.65 7.62
N ALA A 211 5.80 -8.53 8.36
CA ALA A 211 4.66 -7.97 9.08
C ALA A 211 3.56 -7.47 8.13
N VAL A 212 3.95 -6.87 7.00
CA VAL A 212 3.00 -6.45 5.96
C VAL A 212 2.40 -7.66 5.25
N TYR A 213 3.20 -8.63 4.83
CA TYR A 213 2.73 -9.85 4.17
C TYR A 213 1.80 -10.68 5.04
N SER A 214 2.13 -10.84 6.32
CA SER A 214 1.23 -11.52 7.26
C SER A 214 -0.03 -10.72 7.57
N SER A 215 -0.09 -9.41 7.24
CA SER A 215 -1.16 -8.47 7.63
C SER A 215 -1.25 -8.19 9.13
N ALA A 216 -0.12 -7.89 9.79
CA ALA A 216 0.03 -7.72 11.25
C ALA A 216 -0.47 -6.37 11.75
N LYS A 217 -1.80 -6.20 11.74
CA LYS A 217 -2.49 -4.94 12.03
C LYS A 217 -2.16 -4.36 13.41
N HIS A 218 -2.19 -5.17 14.46
CA HIS A 218 -1.92 -4.72 15.84
C HIS A 218 -0.43 -4.46 16.04
N PHE A 219 0.44 -5.33 15.52
CA PHE A 219 1.88 -5.12 15.54
C PHE A 219 2.27 -3.81 14.84
N LEU A 220 1.77 -3.58 13.63
CA LEU A 220 2.04 -2.35 12.89
C LEU A 220 1.43 -1.13 13.58
N ALA A 221 0.27 -1.26 14.23
CA ALA A 221 -0.41 -0.19 14.97
C ALA A 221 0.34 0.29 16.21
N ASN A 222 1.31 -0.48 16.69
CA ASN A 222 2.11 -0.12 17.86
C ASN A 222 2.84 1.22 17.67
N PRO A 223 2.78 2.16 18.65
CA PRO A 223 3.41 3.48 18.52
C PRO A 223 4.93 3.41 18.31
N THR A 224 5.61 2.40 18.84
CA THR A 224 7.06 2.21 18.66
C THR A 224 7.39 1.85 17.22
N ILE A 225 6.64 0.92 16.62
CA ILE A 225 6.82 0.51 15.23
C ILE A 225 6.39 1.63 14.29
N GLN A 226 5.33 2.38 14.64
CA GLN A 226 4.94 3.58 13.92
C GLN A 226 6.03 4.67 13.91
N GLN A 227 6.80 4.83 14.99
CA GLN A 227 7.95 5.74 15.00
C GLN A 227 9.03 5.29 14.01
N ILE A 228 9.36 4.00 14.01
CA ILE A 228 10.34 3.42 13.06
C ILE A 228 9.86 3.60 11.60
N LEU A 229 8.59 3.30 11.32
CA LEU A 229 7.99 3.52 10.00
C LEU A 229 8.01 4.99 9.57
N ASN A 230 7.73 5.92 10.49
CA ASN A 230 7.85 7.36 10.23
C ASN A 230 9.30 7.80 9.98
N ASP A 231 10.26 7.18 10.66
CA ASP A 231 11.68 7.46 10.47
C ASP A 231 12.19 6.91 9.12
N ILE A 232 11.66 5.79 8.64
CA ILE A 232 11.89 5.31 7.27
C ILE A 232 11.22 6.25 6.26
N TRP A 233 9.95 6.62 6.48
CA TRP A 233 9.19 7.52 5.61
C TRP A 233 9.87 8.88 5.43
N THR A 234 10.39 9.46 6.52
CA THR A 234 11.13 10.72 6.49
C THR A 234 12.56 10.60 5.98
N GLY A 235 13.06 9.38 5.80
CA GLY A 235 14.41 9.09 5.33
C GLY A 235 15.49 9.21 6.40
N LYS A 236 15.15 9.19 7.70
CA LYS A 236 16.16 9.04 8.76
C LYS A 236 16.78 7.65 8.75
N ILE A 237 16.03 6.64 8.32
CA ILE A 237 16.53 5.28 8.13
C ILE A 237 16.48 4.99 6.62
N VAL A 238 17.59 4.54 6.06
CA VAL A 238 17.68 4.11 4.65
C VAL A 238 18.43 2.78 4.59
N PHE A 239 17.89 1.82 3.84
CA PHE A 239 18.39 0.44 3.78
C PHE A 239 19.59 0.25 2.84
N TRP A 240 19.98 1.31 2.12
CA TRP A 240 20.93 1.22 1.02
C TRP A 240 21.99 2.30 1.14
N LYS A 241 23.25 1.88 1.03
CA LYS A 241 24.42 2.76 1.18
C LYS A 241 24.77 3.48 -0.13
N ASP A 242 24.67 2.77 -1.25
CA ASP A 242 25.03 3.25 -2.59
C ASP A 242 24.09 2.65 -3.66
N ILE A 243 24.07 3.20 -4.88
CA ILE A 243 23.31 2.66 -6.03
C ILE A 243 24.10 1.55 -6.77
N ASN A 244 25.18 1.05 -6.18
CA ASN A 244 26.04 0.07 -6.83
C ASN A 244 25.48 -1.37 -6.72
N SER A 245 25.78 -2.19 -7.72
CA SER A 245 25.37 -3.60 -7.85
C SER A 245 25.88 -4.53 -6.74
N GLN A 246 26.76 -4.06 -5.86
CA GLN A 246 27.33 -4.81 -4.73
C GLN A 246 26.86 -4.27 -3.38
N SER A 247 25.85 -3.39 -3.36
CA SER A 247 25.28 -2.91 -2.09
C SER A 247 24.44 -4.02 -1.49
N HIS A 248 24.71 -4.39 -0.24
CA HIS A 248 23.82 -5.23 0.56
C HIS A 248 22.79 -4.34 1.27
N LYS A 249 21.64 -4.92 1.63
CA LYS A 249 20.57 -4.27 2.38
C LYS A 249 21.03 -4.14 3.84
N GLU A 250 21.40 -2.93 4.26
CA GLU A 250 21.82 -2.65 5.63
C GLU A 250 21.06 -1.44 6.16
N ALA A 251 20.44 -1.57 7.35
CA ALA A 251 19.75 -0.47 8.00
C ALA A 251 20.75 0.61 8.43
N LEU A 252 20.90 1.66 7.63
CA LEU A 252 21.73 2.79 7.98
C LEU A 252 20.87 3.86 8.65
N ILE A 253 21.21 4.21 9.90
CA ILE A 253 20.66 5.38 10.58
C ILE A 253 21.38 6.60 10.01
N TYR A 254 20.67 7.38 9.20
CA TYR A 254 21.10 8.67 8.68
C TYR A 254 20.71 9.77 9.67
N PRO A 255 21.66 10.38 10.39
CA PRO A 255 21.32 11.53 11.23
C PRO A 255 20.85 12.68 10.33
N THR A 256 19.75 13.34 10.70
CA THR A 256 19.18 14.52 10.03
C THR A 256 20.16 15.71 9.90
N CYS A 257 21.38 15.61 10.45
CA CYS A 257 22.40 16.65 10.41
C CYS A 257 23.75 16.06 9.97
N TYR A 258 24.03 16.01 8.67
CA TYR A 258 25.34 15.52 8.18
C TYR A 258 25.97 16.30 7.02
N VAL A 259 25.49 17.51 6.71
CA VAL A 259 26.13 18.31 5.63
C VAL A 259 27.48 18.93 6.06
N LEU A 260 27.92 18.79 7.32
CA LEU A 260 29.15 19.47 7.79
C LEU A 260 30.17 18.63 8.59
N ALA A 261 29.99 17.31 8.78
CA ALA A 261 30.91 16.53 9.62
C ALA A 261 31.40 15.22 8.94
N THR A 262 32.43 15.37 8.10
CA THR A 262 33.52 14.40 7.88
C THR A 262 33.24 13.03 7.20
N ARG A 263 33.79 12.93 5.97
CA ARG A 263 34.58 11.83 5.32
C ARG A 263 34.00 10.50 4.80
N ARG A 264 32.71 10.19 4.89
CA ARG A 264 32.10 9.17 4.01
C ARG A 264 30.70 9.61 3.64
N ILE A 265 30.56 10.22 2.46
CA ILE A 265 29.29 10.68 1.91
C ILE A 265 28.63 9.47 1.26
N PRO A 266 27.57 8.88 1.84
CA PRO A 266 26.68 8.01 1.07
C PRO A 266 26.12 8.79 -0.12
N ASP A 267 26.07 8.18 -1.30
CA ASP A 267 25.70 8.85 -2.56
C ASP A 267 24.41 9.66 -2.39
N ALA A 268 24.40 10.95 -2.77
CA ALA A 268 23.23 11.83 -2.64
C ALA A 268 21.96 11.27 -3.34
N TYR A 269 22.15 10.33 -4.26
CA TYR A 269 21.10 9.62 -4.97
C TYR A 269 20.34 8.58 -4.11
N THR A 270 20.88 8.12 -2.97
CA THR A 270 20.15 7.22 -2.05
C THR A 270 18.92 7.89 -1.46
N ARG A 271 18.92 9.23 -1.35
CA ARG A 271 17.76 10.05 -0.92
C ARG A 271 16.55 9.92 -1.84
N LEU A 272 16.73 9.53 -3.11
CA LEU A 272 15.61 9.29 -4.04
C LEU A 272 14.78 8.06 -3.66
N ARG A 273 15.35 7.12 -2.89
CA ARG A 273 14.63 5.94 -2.39
C ARG A 273 13.72 6.26 -1.21
N VAL A 274 13.83 7.47 -0.64
CA VAL A 274 12.98 7.87 0.49
C VAL A 274 11.53 7.97 0.01
N PRO A 275 10.58 7.25 0.65
CA PRO A 275 9.20 7.16 0.20
C PRO A 275 8.51 8.53 0.06
N ARG A 276 8.78 9.44 1.02
CA ARG A 276 8.22 10.79 1.03
C ARG A 276 8.59 11.61 -0.21
N TYR A 277 9.86 11.57 -0.62
CA TYR A 277 10.31 12.32 -1.80
C TYR A 277 9.77 11.68 -3.08
N ARG A 278 9.74 10.35 -3.14
CA ARG A 278 9.15 9.62 -4.27
C ARG A 278 7.69 10.02 -4.49
N GLN A 279 6.88 9.98 -3.44
CA GLN A 279 5.47 10.36 -3.50
C GLN A 279 5.29 11.84 -3.90
N PHE A 280 6.13 12.73 -3.38
CA PHE A 280 6.11 14.15 -3.73
C PHE A 280 6.39 14.40 -5.21
N PHE A 281 7.40 13.74 -5.78
CA PHE A 281 7.72 13.90 -7.20
C PHE A 281 6.64 13.27 -8.11
N MET A 282 6.06 12.13 -7.72
CA MET A 282 4.90 11.58 -8.44
C MET A 282 3.72 12.57 -8.43
N THR A 283 3.48 13.23 -7.29
CA THR A 283 2.42 14.24 -7.16
C THR A 283 2.69 15.46 -8.04
N ILE A 284 3.91 16.00 -8.03
CA ILE A 284 4.29 17.12 -8.91
C ILE A 284 4.13 16.73 -10.37
N ASN A 285 4.58 15.53 -10.75
CA ASN A 285 4.49 15.06 -12.11
C ASN A 285 3.04 14.95 -12.58
N TYR A 286 2.16 14.45 -11.71
CA TYR A 286 0.74 14.39 -11.99
C TYR A 286 0.08 15.78 -12.08
N ILE A 287 0.48 16.74 -11.24
CA ILE A 287 0.01 18.14 -11.34
C ILE A 287 0.44 18.75 -12.68
N ILE A 288 1.66 18.45 -13.15
CA ILE A 288 2.13 18.90 -14.47
C ILE A 288 1.30 18.25 -15.59
N LEU A 289 1.06 16.94 -15.54
CA LEU A 289 0.16 16.24 -16.48
C LEU A 289 -1.22 16.90 -16.51
N LEU A 290 -1.83 17.14 -15.35
CA LEU A 290 -3.15 17.76 -15.25
C LEU A 290 -3.15 19.19 -15.82
N GLY A 291 -2.08 19.95 -15.56
CA GLY A 291 -1.89 21.28 -16.14
C GLY A 291 -1.76 21.26 -17.66
N LEU A 292 -1.03 20.30 -18.23
CA LEU A 292 -0.90 20.10 -19.68
C LEU A 292 -2.22 19.67 -20.30
N TYR A 293 -2.94 18.74 -19.66
CA TYR A 293 -4.27 18.27 -20.09
C TYR A 293 -5.26 19.43 -20.19
N PHE A 294 -5.41 20.22 -19.12
CA PHE A 294 -6.29 21.39 -19.16
C PHE A 294 -5.80 22.44 -20.14
N SER A 295 -4.48 22.67 -20.24
CA SER A 295 -3.93 23.60 -21.23
C SER A 295 -4.32 23.19 -22.65
N LEU A 296 -4.24 21.90 -22.99
CA LEU A 296 -4.65 21.40 -24.30
C LEU A 296 -6.14 21.65 -24.54
N LEU A 297 -7.01 21.28 -23.59
CA LEU A 297 -8.46 21.51 -23.72
C LEU A 297 -8.83 22.99 -23.84
N PHE A 298 -8.16 23.89 -23.10
CA PHE A 298 -8.41 25.33 -23.20
C PHE A 298 -7.91 25.92 -24.52
N ILE A 299 -6.78 25.45 -25.04
CA ILE A 299 -6.28 25.84 -26.36
C ILE A 299 -7.27 25.40 -27.44
N GLN A 300 -7.73 24.14 -27.39
CA GLN A 300 -8.69 23.61 -28.36
C GLN A 300 -10.03 24.33 -28.32
N LYS A 301 -10.58 24.57 -27.12
CA LYS A 301 -11.83 25.34 -26.96
C LYS A 301 -11.73 26.77 -27.54
N LYS A 302 -10.55 27.38 -27.52
CA LYS A 302 -10.32 28.71 -28.10
C LYS A 302 -10.08 28.63 -29.62
N ALA A 303 -9.57 27.49 -30.10
CA ALA A 303 -9.25 27.24 -31.50
C ALA A 303 -10.44 26.75 -32.34
N ASP A 304 -11.64 26.64 -31.76
CA ASP A 304 -12.87 26.23 -32.49
C ASP A 304 -13.15 27.06 -33.76
N ASP A 305 -12.61 28.29 -33.87
CA ASP A 305 -12.70 29.13 -35.07
C ASP A 305 -11.64 28.83 -36.15
N TYR A 306 -10.48 28.25 -35.81
CA TYR A 306 -9.38 27.92 -36.75
C TYR A 306 -8.72 26.60 -36.34
N PHE A 307 -9.32 25.49 -36.76
CA PHE A 307 -8.82 24.16 -36.39
C PHE A 307 -7.57 23.80 -37.19
N GLU A 308 -6.39 23.98 -36.61
CA GLU A 308 -5.13 23.55 -37.21
C GLU A 308 -4.97 22.02 -37.07
N MET A 309 -4.81 21.33 -38.21
CA MET A 309 -4.65 19.86 -38.24
C MET A 309 -3.28 19.39 -37.71
N ASN A 310 -2.38 20.31 -37.39
CA ASN A 310 -1.03 20.02 -36.93
C ASN A 310 -1.00 19.66 -35.44
N PHE A 311 -0.04 18.82 -35.07
CA PHE A 311 0.26 18.54 -33.67
C PHE A 311 0.76 19.81 -32.98
N THR A 312 0.05 20.25 -31.95
CA THR A 312 0.52 21.38 -31.13
C THR A 312 1.67 20.91 -30.24
N PHE A 313 2.64 21.77 -29.93
CA PHE A 313 3.73 21.42 -29.01
C PHE A 313 3.21 20.87 -27.66
N VAL A 314 2.15 21.46 -27.12
CA VAL A 314 1.49 21.01 -25.87
C VAL A 314 0.92 19.60 -26.00
N GLU A 315 0.34 19.26 -27.15
CA GLU A 315 -0.22 17.95 -27.45
C GLU A 315 0.88 16.88 -27.44
N VAL A 316 1.98 17.10 -28.17
CA VAL A 316 3.11 16.15 -28.20
C VAL A 316 3.71 15.94 -26.81
N VAL A 317 3.85 17.00 -26.01
CA VAL A 317 4.36 16.87 -24.64
C VAL A 317 3.38 16.09 -23.76
N LEU A 318 2.07 16.34 -23.89
CA LEU A 318 1.04 15.59 -23.16
C LEU A 318 1.07 14.10 -23.52
N ASP A 319 1.15 13.77 -24.81
CA ASP A 319 1.23 12.39 -25.30
C ASP A 319 2.45 11.65 -24.73
N LEU A 320 3.60 12.33 -24.65
CA LEU A 320 4.81 11.76 -24.02
C LEU A 320 4.62 11.48 -22.53
N PHE A 321 3.89 12.33 -21.82
CA PHE A 321 3.58 12.11 -20.41
C PHE A 321 2.66 10.90 -20.24
N PHE A 322 1.56 10.81 -20.99
CA PHE A 322 0.66 9.67 -20.94
C PHE A 322 1.33 8.37 -21.36
N LEU A 323 2.16 8.38 -22.41
CA LEU A 323 2.94 7.22 -22.81
C LEU A 323 3.88 6.78 -21.68
N GLY A 324 4.48 7.72 -20.95
CA GLY A 324 5.27 7.44 -19.74
C GLY A 324 4.47 6.75 -18.64
N PHE A 325 3.21 7.15 -18.43
CA PHE A 325 2.29 6.50 -17.49
C PHE A 325 1.88 5.08 -17.96
N VAL A 326 1.63 4.88 -19.25
CA VAL A 326 1.34 3.56 -19.82
C VAL A 326 2.52 2.60 -19.59
N VAL A 327 3.75 3.04 -19.89
CA VAL A 327 4.96 2.24 -19.68
C VAL A 327 5.19 1.92 -18.20
N GLU A 328 4.93 2.88 -17.31
CA GLU A 328 5.02 2.63 -15.86
C GLU A 328 4.04 1.54 -15.43
N LYS A 329 2.81 1.56 -15.95
CA LYS A 329 1.80 0.54 -15.62
C LYS A 329 2.11 -0.83 -16.19
N ILE A 330 2.63 -0.91 -17.42
CA ILE A 330 3.10 -2.19 -18.00
C ILE A 330 4.27 -2.73 -17.19
N ALA A 331 5.20 -1.87 -16.75
CA ALA A 331 6.36 -2.30 -15.96
C ALA A 331 6.02 -2.69 -14.51
N GLN A 332 4.84 -2.31 -14.00
CA GLN A 332 4.43 -2.53 -12.61
C GLN A 332 3.44 -3.70 -12.46
N GLU A 333 3.44 -4.68 -13.38
CA GLU A 333 2.57 -5.88 -13.35
C GLU A 333 2.29 -6.36 -11.91
N GLY A 334 1.05 -6.12 -11.45
CA GLY A 334 0.64 -6.36 -10.07
C GLY A 334 -0.62 -5.58 -9.69
N ASP A 335 -1.72 -6.32 -9.50
CA ASP A 335 -3.05 -5.85 -9.12
C ASP A 335 -3.07 -4.99 -7.85
N ARG A 336 -3.09 -3.67 -8.01
CA ARG A 336 -3.51 -2.76 -6.94
C ARG A 336 -4.70 -1.96 -7.42
N TYR A 337 -5.83 -2.04 -6.73
CA TYR A 337 -7.17 -1.57 -7.14
C TYR A 337 -7.33 -0.15 -7.75
N TRP A 338 -6.36 0.75 -7.65
CA TRP A 338 -6.30 1.96 -8.50
C TRP A 338 -5.99 1.63 -9.98
N SER A 339 -5.48 0.44 -10.23
CA SER A 339 -5.23 -0.21 -11.51
C SER A 339 -6.48 -0.19 -12.39
N THR A 340 -7.70 -0.29 -11.86
CA THR A 340 -8.89 -0.25 -12.72
C THR A 340 -9.12 1.15 -13.29
N PHE A 341 -9.03 2.22 -12.47
CA PHE A 341 -9.14 3.59 -12.98
C PHE A 341 -7.95 3.95 -13.86
N ASP A 342 -6.74 3.55 -13.47
CA ASP A 342 -5.54 3.79 -14.25
C ASP A 342 -5.54 3.03 -15.59
N LEU A 343 -6.11 1.82 -15.63
CA LEU A 343 -6.31 1.04 -16.85
C LEU A 343 -7.34 1.71 -17.75
N LEU A 344 -8.44 2.23 -17.19
CA LEU A 344 -9.44 2.98 -17.96
C LEU A 344 -8.84 4.27 -18.55
N VAL A 345 -8.05 5.01 -17.77
CA VAL A 345 -7.30 6.20 -18.25
C VAL A 345 -6.37 5.80 -19.39
N ASN A 346 -5.58 4.74 -19.21
CA ASN A 346 -4.65 4.27 -20.23
C ASN A 346 -5.38 3.79 -21.50
N LEU A 347 -6.52 3.10 -21.35
CA LEU A 347 -7.33 2.62 -22.47
C LEU A 347 -7.91 3.79 -23.26
N ASP A 348 -8.50 4.76 -22.58
CA ASP A 348 -9.07 5.97 -23.19
C ASP A 348 -8.00 6.77 -23.94
N PHE A 349 -6.82 6.93 -23.33
CA PHE A 349 -5.67 7.55 -23.98
C PHE A 349 -5.21 6.81 -25.25
N VAL A 350 -5.17 5.47 -25.24
CA VAL A 350 -4.81 4.69 -26.44
C VAL A 350 -5.85 4.88 -27.54
N VAL A 351 -7.15 4.92 -27.20
CA VAL A 351 -8.23 5.21 -28.16
C VAL A 351 -8.07 6.61 -28.75
N PHE A 352 -7.81 7.62 -27.91
CA PHE A 352 -7.50 8.97 -28.35
C PHE A 352 -6.32 8.99 -29.33
N LEU A 353 -5.20 8.37 -28.97
CA LEU A 353 -3.98 8.37 -29.77
C LEU A 353 -4.20 7.71 -31.15
N VAL A 354 -4.90 6.57 -31.20
CA VAL A 354 -5.22 5.87 -32.44
C VAL A 354 -6.14 6.72 -33.32
N LEU A 355 -7.21 7.29 -32.75
CA LEU A 355 -8.11 8.18 -33.48
C LEU A 355 -7.38 9.40 -34.01
N ARG A 356 -6.47 9.98 -33.22
CA ARG A 356 -5.72 11.18 -33.60
C ARG A 356 -4.72 10.92 -34.73
N ILE A 357 -3.98 9.82 -34.66
CA ILE A 357 -3.07 9.40 -35.74
C ILE A 357 -3.88 9.11 -37.01
N TYR A 358 -5.00 8.41 -36.90
CA TYR A 358 -5.87 8.10 -38.03
C TYR A 358 -6.49 9.36 -38.65
N ALA A 359 -6.94 10.31 -37.83
CA ALA A 359 -7.46 11.61 -38.26
C ALA A 359 -6.41 12.41 -39.04
N TYR A 360 -5.15 12.38 -38.60
CA TYR A 360 -4.03 13.03 -39.27
C TYR A 360 -3.72 12.41 -40.64
N VAL A 361 -3.74 11.08 -40.75
CA VAL A 361 -3.47 10.38 -42.02
C VAL A 361 -4.56 10.67 -43.06
N ILE A 362 -5.83 10.66 -42.65
CA ILE A 362 -6.97 10.87 -43.55
C ILE A 362 -7.25 12.35 -43.82
N ASN A 363 -6.76 13.25 -42.96
CA ASN A 363 -7.07 14.68 -42.96
C ASN A 363 -8.57 14.97 -42.77
N ASP A 364 -9.25 14.19 -41.92
CA ASP A 364 -10.66 14.40 -41.61
C ASP A 364 -10.85 15.22 -40.32
N ILE A 365 -11.57 16.34 -40.46
CA ILE A 365 -11.88 17.28 -39.39
C ILE A 365 -12.82 16.64 -38.36
N TRP A 366 -13.77 15.80 -38.81
CA TRP A 366 -14.74 15.18 -37.91
C TRP A 366 -14.06 14.18 -36.97
N LEU A 367 -13.19 13.32 -37.51
CA LEU A 367 -12.36 12.40 -36.74
C LEU A 367 -11.46 13.11 -35.73
N THR A 368 -10.95 14.28 -36.11
CA THR A 368 -10.14 15.09 -35.21
C THR A 368 -10.97 15.61 -34.04
N LYS A 369 -12.18 16.15 -34.29
CA LYS A 369 -13.10 16.57 -33.23
C LYS A 369 -13.48 15.41 -32.33
N LEU A 370 -13.81 14.25 -32.91
CA LEU A 370 -14.11 13.03 -32.16
C LEU A 370 -12.95 12.62 -31.25
N SER A 371 -11.70 12.73 -31.70
CA SER A 371 -10.54 12.42 -30.84
C SER A 371 -10.48 13.34 -29.61
N PHE A 372 -10.70 14.65 -29.78
CA PHE A 372 -10.71 15.59 -28.65
C PHE A 372 -11.95 15.43 -27.76
N ASP A 373 -13.10 15.04 -28.32
CA ASP A 373 -14.29 14.68 -27.54
C ASP A 373 -14.01 13.45 -26.66
N VAL A 374 -13.34 12.43 -27.19
CA VAL A 374 -12.89 11.26 -26.43
C VAL A 374 -11.92 11.68 -25.33
N LEU A 375 -10.88 12.46 -25.66
CA LEU A 375 -9.93 12.98 -24.67
C LEU A 375 -10.62 13.78 -23.55
N SER A 376 -11.72 14.49 -23.85
CA SER A 376 -12.46 15.25 -22.84
C SER A 376 -13.17 14.36 -21.79
N LEU A 377 -13.51 13.12 -22.16
CA LEU A 377 -14.10 12.14 -21.24
C LEU A 377 -13.09 11.70 -20.17
N GLU A 378 -11.80 11.77 -20.48
CA GLU A 378 -10.70 11.40 -19.59
C GLU A 378 -10.72 12.22 -18.28
N ALA A 379 -11.26 13.44 -18.30
CA ALA A 379 -11.42 14.27 -17.10
C ALA A 379 -12.14 13.53 -15.98
N ILE A 380 -13.20 12.77 -16.31
CA ILE A 380 -14.02 12.03 -15.34
C ILE A 380 -13.18 10.99 -14.59
N LEU A 381 -12.12 10.46 -15.22
CA LEU A 381 -11.23 9.45 -14.65
C LEU A 381 -10.00 10.07 -13.96
N LEU A 382 -9.46 11.17 -14.48
CA LEU A 382 -8.32 11.87 -13.89
C LEU A 382 -8.65 12.58 -12.57
N PHE A 383 -9.88 13.09 -12.41
CA PHE A 383 -10.28 13.76 -11.16
C PHE A 383 -10.31 12.81 -9.95
N PRO A 384 -10.97 11.63 -10.01
CA PRO A 384 -10.91 10.63 -8.94
C PRO A 384 -9.48 10.23 -8.57
N ARG A 385 -8.58 10.16 -9.55
CA ARG A 385 -7.16 9.85 -9.32
C ARG A 385 -6.43 10.91 -8.51
N VAL A 386 -6.89 12.18 -8.49
CA VAL A 386 -6.36 13.20 -7.56
C VAL A 386 -6.57 12.79 -6.11
N PHE A 387 -7.66 12.07 -5.78
CA PHE A 387 -7.85 11.57 -4.42
C PHE A 387 -6.78 10.56 -4.01
N ALA A 388 -6.23 9.77 -4.95
CA ALA A 388 -5.10 8.89 -4.68
C ALA A 388 -3.85 9.67 -4.22
N LEU A 389 -3.68 10.93 -4.64
CA LEU A 389 -2.61 11.81 -4.14
C LEU A 389 -2.89 12.30 -2.72
N LEU A 390 -4.16 12.50 -2.37
CA LEU A 390 -4.56 12.89 -1.01
C LEU A 390 -4.35 11.76 0.00
N SER A 391 -4.14 10.52 -0.43
CA SER A 391 -3.84 9.37 0.44
C SER A 391 -2.61 9.56 1.34
N ILE A 392 -1.73 10.53 1.01
CA ILE A 392 -0.62 11.00 1.85
C ILE A 392 -1.10 11.47 3.22
N TYR A 393 -2.30 12.06 3.28
CA TYR A 393 -2.87 12.52 4.53
C TYR A 393 -3.59 11.36 5.22
N PRO A 394 -3.31 11.13 6.52
CA PRO A 394 -3.89 10.01 7.25
C PRO A 394 -5.42 9.93 7.16
N TYR A 395 -6.09 11.08 7.16
CA TYR A 395 -7.53 11.17 7.02
C TYR A 395 -8.06 10.59 5.70
N TYR A 396 -7.49 10.99 4.57
CA TYR A 396 -7.93 10.52 3.25
C TYR A 396 -7.42 9.11 2.94
N GLY A 397 -6.25 8.72 3.50
CA GLY A 397 -5.73 7.36 3.42
C GLY A 397 -6.67 6.31 4.04
N ILE A 398 -7.42 6.68 5.08
CA ILE A 398 -8.50 5.88 5.68
C ILE A 398 -9.77 5.91 4.83
N LEU A 399 -10.15 7.12 4.37
CA LEU A 399 -11.44 7.36 3.75
C LEU A 399 -11.57 6.66 2.38
N LEU A 400 -10.49 6.56 1.60
CA LEU A 400 -10.56 6.02 0.24
C LEU A 400 -10.82 4.50 0.18
N PRO A 401 -10.11 3.64 0.93
CA PRO A 401 -10.47 2.23 1.06
C PRO A 401 -11.89 2.04 1.57
N CYS A 402 -12.30 2.91 2.52
CA CYS A 402 -13.64 2.91 3.07
C CYS A 402 -14.71 3.21 2.00
N LEU A 403 -14.55 4.29 1.25
CA LEU A 403 -15.42 4.63 0.13
C LEU A 403 -15.50 3.49 -0.90
N LYS A 404 -14.36 2.85 -1.21
CA LYS A 404 -14.30 1.72 -2.15
C LYS A 404 -15.16 0.54 -1.68
N THR A 405 -15.02 0.13 -0.42
CA THR A 405 -15.80 -0.98 0.14
C THR A 405 -17.29 -0.66 0.15
N LEU A 406 -17.65 0.58 0.50
CA LEU A 406 -19.04 1.04 0.46
C LEU A 406 -19.60 1.09 -0.96
N THR A 407 -18.81 1.49 -1.95
CA THR A 407 -19.22 1.48 -3.37
C THR A 407 -19.50 0.05 -3.84
N LYS A 408 -18.72 -0.95 -3.41
CA LYS A 408 -18.99 -2.37 -3.72
C LYS A 408 -20.34 -2.82 -3.13
N ASP A 409 -20.60 -2.47 -1.88
CA ASP A 409 -21.88 -2.78 -1.23
C ASP A 409 -23.06 -2.04 -1.89
N PHE A 410 -22.85 -0.79 -2.29
CA PHE A 410 -23.81 0.00 -3.05
C PHE A 410 -24.14 -0.66 -4.40
N VAL A 411 -23.15 -1.13 -5.17
CA VAL A 411 -23.38 -1.83 -6.45
C VAL A 411 -24.16 -3.13 -6.23
N LYS A 412 -23.82 -3.91 -5.19
CA LYS A 412 -24.58 -5.12 -4.81
C LYS A 412 -26.05 -4.80 -4.53
N PHE A 413 -26.33 -3.76 -3.74
CA PHE A 413 -27.71 -3.34 -3.45
C PHE A 413 -28.42 -2.75 -4.68
N THR A 414 -27.69 -2.00 -5.51
CA THR A 414 -28.21 -1.42 -6.76
C THR A 414 -28.74 -2.49 -7.71
N THR A 415 -28.22 -3.72 -7.64
CA THR A 415 -28.76 -4.85 -8.41
C THR A 415 -30.21 -5.16 -8.05
N ILE A 416 -30.59 -5.10 -6.77
CA ILE A 416 -31.98 -5.28 -6.31
C ILE A 416 -32.86 -4.15 -6.84
N ILE A 417 -32.37 -2.90 -6.73
CA ILE A 417 -33.05 -1.72 -7.27
C ILE A 417 -33.29 -1.88 -8.78
N ALA A 418 -32.29 -2.33 -9.53
CA ALA A 418 -32.38 -2.52 -10.97
C ALA A 418 -33.42 -3.59 -11.34
N ILE A 419 -33.48 -4.71 -10.62
CA ILE A 419 -34.50 -5.75 -10.83
C ILE A 419 -35.91 -5.19 -10.62
N CYS A 420 -36.14 -4.47 -9.52
CA CYS A 420 -37.42 -3.81 -9.27
C CYS A 420 -37.73 -2.80 -10.39
N TYR A 421 -36.75 -1.97 -10.76
CA TYR A 421 -36.88 -0.96 -11.80
C TYR A 421 -37.29 -1.57 -13.15
N PHE A 422 -36.66 -2.66 -13.60
CA PHE A 422 -37.04 -3.35 -14.84
C PHE A 422 -38.46 -3.92 -14.77
N GLY A 423 -38.90 -4.42 -13.61
CA GLY A 423 -40.28 -4.88 -13.41
C GLY A 423 -41.32 -3.76 -13.59
N PHE A 424 -41.06 -2.57 -13.03
CA PHE A 424 -41.94 -1.42 -13.23
C PHE A 424 -41.83 -0.84 -14.65
N LEU A 425 -40.63 -0.76 -15.21
CA LEU A 425 -40.40 -0.27 -16.57
C LEU A 425 -41.18 -1.07 -17.60
N THR A 426 -41.10 -2.41 -17.53
CA THR A 426 -41.85 -3.29 -18.42
C THR A 426 -43.36 -3.08 -18.25
N THR A 427 -43.86 -3.03 -17.01
CA THR A 427 -45.28 -2.81 -16.73
C THR A 427 -45.78 -1.47 -17.28
N PHE A 428 -45.08 -0.38 -17.04
CA PHE A 428 -45.46 0.94 -17.57
C PHE A 428 -45.30 1.04 -19.08
N ALA A 429 -44.29 0.39 -19.68
CA ALA A 429 -44.12 0.37 -21.13
C ALA A 429 -45.25 -0.38 -21.84
N PHE A 430 -45.81 -1.44 -21.24
CA PHE A 430 -47.00 -2.11 -21.78
C PHE A 430 -48.29 -1.34 -21.53
N LEU A 431 -48.41 -0.71 -20.37
CA LEU A 431 -49.62 0.01 -19.98
C LEU A 431 -49.78 1.34 -20.75
N GLY A 432 -48.67 2.05 -21.00
CA GLY A 432 -48.62 3.26 -21.82
C GLY A 432 -48.54 3.01 -23.32
N ARG A 433 -48.96 1.82 -23.79
CA ARG A 433 -48.91 1.44 -25.20
C ARG A 433 -49.79 2.37 -26.04
N GLY A 434 -49.17 3.16 -26.90
CA GLY A 434 -49.84 4.10 -27.81
C GLY A 434 -49.54 5.57 -27.50
N ASP A 435 -49.25 5.90 -26.24
CA ASP A 435 -49.00 7.27 -25.79
C ASP A 435 -47.52 7.53 -25.48
N PHE A 436 -46.76 6.52 -25.03
CA PHE A 436 -45.34 6.65 -24.70
C PHE A 436 -44.49 5.62 -25.43
N THR A 437 -43.31 6.05 -25.90
CA THR A 437 -42.27 5.11 -26.36
C THR A 437 -41.54 4.48 -25.18
N THR A 438 -40.96 3.29 -25.37
CA THR A 438 -40.19 2.59 -24.33
C THR A 438 -39.00 3.43 -23.83
N ASN A 439 -38.37 4.22 -24.71
CA ASN A 439 -37.26 5.09 -24.35
C ASN A 439 -37.71 6.30 -23.50
N GLU A 440 -38.85 6.91 -23.84
CA GLU A 440 -39.42 7.99 -23.04
C GLU A 440 -39.84 7.48 -21.65
N MET A 441 -40.45 6.29 -21.59
CA MET A 441 -40.82 5.66 -20.32
C MET A 441 -39.60 5.35 -19.46
N PHE A 442 -38.51 4.85 -20.08
CA PHE A 442 -37.24 4.62 -19.40
C PHE A 442 -36.71 5.90 -18.77
N TRP A 443 -36.59 6.98 -19.54
CA TRP A 443 -36.09 8.26 -19.01
C TRP A 443 -37.03 8.90 -17.98
N LEU A 444 -38.35 8.75 -18.13
CA LEU A 444 -39.34 9.19 -17.15
C LEU A 444 -39.11 8.47 -15.80
N LEU A 445 -39.00 7.14 -15.81
CA LEU A 445 -38.79 6.36 -14.60
C LEU A 445 -37.41 6.63 -13.97
N VAL A 446 -36.37 6.85 -14.77
CA VAL A 446 -35.05 7.28 -14.26
C VAL A 446 -35.18 8.62 -13.52
N ARG A 447 -35.89 9.59 -14.09
CA ARG A 447 -36.11 10.90 -13.45
C ARG A 447 -36.85 10.75 -12.12
N VAL A 448 -37.87 9.90 -12.07
CA VAL A 448 -38.64 9.62 -10.83
C VAL A 448 -37.76 8.96 -9.77
N PHE A 449 -36.92 8.00 -10.15
CA PHE A 449 -35.99 7.30 -9.25
C PHE A 449 -34.97 8.26 -8.61
N PHE A 450 -34.44 9.24 -9.36
CA PHE A 450 -33.51 10.24 -8.81
C PHE A 450 -34.21 11.39 -8.06
N GLY A 451 -35.50 11.26 -7.74
CA GLY A 451 -36.22 12.18 -6.87
C GLY A 451 -37.15 13.16 -7.58
N SER A 452 -37.24 13.15 -8.92
CA SER A 452 -38.24 13.94 -9.67
C SER A 452 -39.60 13.24 -9.67
N SER A 453 -40.13 12.93 -8.47
CA SER A 453 -41.37 12.15 -8.32
C SER A 453 -42.58 12.88 -8.89
N PHE A 454 -42.58 14.22 -8.84
CA PHE A 454 -43.62 15.08 -9.39
C PHE A 454 -43.81 14.87 -10.91
N ALA A 455 -42.71 14.78 -11.67
CA ALA A 455 -42.76 14.51 -13.11
C ALA A 455 -43.39 13.15 -13.43
N GLY A 456 -43.24 12.16 -12.54
CA GLY A 456 -43.92 10.88 -12.66
C GLY A 456 -45.43 10.98 -12.42
N PHE A 457 -45.84 11.74 -11.41
CA PHE A 457 -47.26 11.92 -11.09
C PHE A 457 -48.03 12.76 -12.11
N ASP A 458 -47.39 13.72 -12.75
CA ASP A 458 -48.00 14.53 -13.82
C ASP A 458 -48.30 13.69 -15.08
N GLU A 459 -47.43 12.75 -15.40
CA GLU A 459 -47.55 11.89 -16.58
C GLU A 459 -48.30 10.58 -16.28
N ALA A 460 -48.41 10.17 -15.01
CA ALA A 460 -49.07 8.92 -14.61
C ALA A 460 -50.54 8.77 -15.06
N PRO A 461 -51.40 9.80 -15.01
CA PRO A 461 -52.77 9.71 -15.52
C PRO A 461 -52.83 9.46 -17.03
N LYS A 462 -51.80 9.89 -17.77
CA LYS A 462 -51.69 9.69 -19.22
C LYS A 462 -51.25 8.27 -19.58
N ILE A 463 -50.54 7.58 -18.68
CA ILE A 463 -50.16 6.17 -18.88
C ILE A 463 -51.40 5.26 -18.78
N HIS A 464 -52.21 5.45 -17.73
CA HIS A 464 -53.53 4.83 -17.62
C HIS A 464 -54.37 5.56 -16.56
N PRO A 465 -55.62 5.94 -16.86
CA PRO A 465 -56.46 6.75 -15.98
C PRO A 465 -56.64 6.18 -14.56
N MET A 466 -56.71 4.85 -14.44
CA MET A 466 -56.94 4.16 -13.17
C MET A 466 -55.68 3.54 -12.53
N PHE A 467 -54.80 2.94 -13.32
CA PHE A 467 -53.68 2.12 -12.82
C PHE A 467 -52.37 2.90 -12.81
N GLY A 468 -52.20 3.89 -13.69
CA GLY A 468 -50.96 4.65 -13.80
C GLY A 468 -50.62 5.39 -12.50
N SER A 469 -51.57 6.14 -11.96
CA SER A 469 -51.38 6.90 -10.71
C SER A 469 -51.13 6.00 -9.49
N LEU A 470 -51.84 4.87 -9.39
CA LEU A 470 -51.66 3.91 -8.30
C LEU A 470 -50.30 3.22 -8.37
N LEU A 471 -49.92 2.73 -9.56
CA LEU A 471 -48.66 2.04 -9.77
C LEU A 471 -47.46 2.99 -9.62
N MET A 472 -47.61 4.26 -10.02
CA MET A 472 -46.59 5.29 -9.83
C MET A 472 -46.39 5.63 -8.35
N LEU A 473 -47.48 5.69 -7.58
CA LEU A 473 -47.40 5.86 -6.12
C LEU A 473 -46.67 4.70 -5.47
N VAL A 474 -47.01 3.45 -5.84
CA VAL A 474 -46.34 2.25 -5.34
C VAL A 474 -44.85 2.26 -5.72
N PHE A 475 -44.52 2.63 -6.96
CA PHE A 475 -43.15 2.74 -7.43
C PHE A 475 -42.35 3.74 -6.60
N VAL A 476 -42.86 4.97 -6.41
CA VAL A 476 -42.19 6.02 -5.62
C VAL A 476 -42.04 5.62 -4.15
N MET A 477 -43.06 5.01 -3.55
CA MET A 477 -42.97 4.51 -2.17
C MET A 477 -41.94 3.39 -2.05
N LEU A 478 -41.90 2.47 -3.01
CA LEU A 478 -40.94 1.37 -2.99
C LEU A 478 -39.50 1.88 -3.20
N THR A 479 -39.26 2.72 -4.21
CA THR A 479 -37.90 3.17 -4.56
C THR A 479 -37.41 4.26 -3.62
N ASN A 480 -38.09 5.41 -3.61
CA ASN A 480 -37.59 6.61 -2.94
C ASN A 480 -37.76 6.57 -1.41
N VAL A 481 -38.79 5.89 -0.91
CA VAL A 481 -39.00 5.75 0.54
C VAL A 481 -38.34 4.49 1.05
N LEU A 482 -38.71 3.30 0.57
CA LEU A 482 -38.22 2.05 1.17
C LEU A 482 -36.78 1.71 0.75
N LEU A 483 -36.50 1.56 -0.54
CA LEU A 483 -35.20 1.06 -1.01
C LEU A 483 -34.07 2.06 -0.76
N LEU A 484 -34.28 3.37 -0.99
CA LEU A 484 -33.28 4.38 -0.70
C LEU A 484 -32.98 4.51 0.81
N THR A 485 -33.97 4.44 1.69
CA THR A 485 -33.71 4.55 3.14
C THR A 485 -32.99 3.33 3.70
N VAL A 486 -33.35 2.13 3.22
CA VAL A 486 -32.63 0.89 3.56
C VAL A 486 -31.18 0.96 3.08
N LEU A 487 -30.95 1.43 1.84
CA LEU A 487 -29.59 1.62 1.32
C LEU A 487 -28.76 2.56 2.18
N ILE A 488 -29.30 3.74 2.52
CA ILE A 488 -28.62 4.71 3.38
C ILE A 488 -28.33 4.10 4.76
N SER A 489 -29.26 3.35 5.34
CA SER A 489 -29.10 2.71 6.65
C SER A 489 -28.00 1.64 6.65
N ILE A 490 -27.96 0.78 5.63
CA ILE A 490 -26.93 -0.25 5.47
C ILE A 490 -25.56 0.41 5.29
N LEU A 491 -25.45 1.37 4.37
CA LEU A 491 -24.18 2.06 4.11
C LEU A 491 -23.67 2.80 5.35
N SER A 492 -24.55 3.47 6.11
CA SER A 492 -24.21 4.15 7.36
C SER A 492 -23.67 3.18 8.41
N THR A 493 -24.36 2.05 8.62
CA THR A 493 -23.94 1.03 9.60
C THR A 493 -22.58 0.42 9.22
N ARG A 494 -22.37 0.14 7.93
CA ARG A 494 -21.10 -0.37 7.41
C ARG A 494 -19.98 0.65 7.53
N PHE A 495 -20.25 1.92 7.21
CA PHE A 495 -19.30 3.01 7.37
C PHE A 495 -18.83 3.13 8.81
N SER A 496 -19.74 3.15 9.79
CA SER A 496 -19.38 3.24 11.22
C SER A 496 -18.51 2.06 11.67
N LYS A 497 -18.86 0.82 11.31
CA LYS A 497 -18.07 -0.36 11.68
C LYS A 497 -16.66 -0.34 11.10
N MET A 498 -16.53 0.08 9.85
CA MET A 498 -15.23 0.18 9.18
C MET A 498 -14.40 1.34 9.72
N MET A 499 -15.03 2.48 10.03
CA MET A 499 -14.35 3.63 10.65
C MET A 499 -13.75 3.29 12.02
N ASN A 500 -14.37 2.37 12.78
CA ASN A 500 -13.83 1.92 14.06
C ASN A 500 -12.52 1.11 13.90
N ASN A 501 -12.36 0.35 12.82
CA ASN A 501 -11.16 -0.45 12.53
C ASN A 501 -10.14 0.27 11.63
N ALA A 502 -10.52 1.42 11.10
CA ALA A 502 -9.78 2.13 10.06
C ALA A 502 -8.39 2.60 10.49
N ARG A 503 -8.16 2.84 11.79
CA ARG A 503 -6.83 3.22 12.30
C ARG A 503 -5.81 2.10 12.03
N GLU A 504 -6.17 0.87 12.36
CA GLU A 504 -5.29 -0.30 12.17
C GLU A 504 -5.09 -0.58 10.68
N GLU A 505 -6.15 -0.43 9.89
CA GLU A 505 -6.09 -0.61 8.44
C GLU A 505 -5.24 0.46 7.75
N TYR A 506 -5.33 1.71 8.18
CA TYR A 506 -4.47 2.79 7.69
C TYR A 506 -3.00 2.54 8.00
N THR A 507 -2.72 2.11 9.23
CA THR A 507 -1.36 1.78 9.63
C THR A 507 -0.76 0.69 8.75
N LEU A 508 -1.54 -0.33 8.38
CA LEU A 508 -1.12 -1.36 7.44
C LEU A 508 -0.86 -0.78 6.04
N LEU A 509 -1.75 0.05 5.51
CA LEU A 509 -1.58 0.71 4.20
C LEU A 509 -0.35 1.62 4.17
N PHE A 510 -0.10 2.34 5.26
CA PHE A 510 1.09 3.16 5.42
C PHE A 510 2.36 2.31 5.45
N ALA A 511 2.36 1.21 6.21
CA ALA A 511 3.48 0.28 6.26
C ALA A 511 3.78 -0.35 4.89
N GLU A 512 2.74 -0.79 4.17
CA GLU A 512 2.86 -1.31 2.80
C GLU A 512 3.52 -0.29 1.87
N SER A 513 3.09 0.97 1.93
CA SER A 513 3.66 2.05 1.11
C SER A 513 5.13 2.34 1.44
N VAL A 514 5.50 2.24 2.72
CA VAL A 514 6.88 2.41 3.19
C VAL A 514 7.74 1.24 2.70
N VAL A 515 7.25 0.01 2.86
CA VAL A 515 7.93 -1.23 2.45
C VAL A 515 8.12 -1.31 0.94
N GLU A 516 7.10 -0.96 0.15
CA GLU A 516 7.20 -0.94 -1.31
C GLU A 516 8.32 0.00 -1.79
N ALA A 517 8.53 1.11 -1.09
CA ALA A 517 9.59 2.06 -1.39
C ALA A 517 10.98 1.62 -0.91
N THR A 518 11.07 0.65 0.02
CA THR A 518 12.35 0.09 0.50
C THR A 518 12.81 -1.15 -0.27
N SER A 519 11.90 -1.79 -1.01
CA SER A 519 12.18 -2.94 -1.87
C SER A 519 13.28 -2.69 -2.91
N ASP A 520 13.97 -3.75 -3.36
CA ASP A 520 15.18 -3.71 -4.22
C ASP A 520 14.94 -3.26 -5.68
N ARG A 521 13.80 -2.64 -5.96
CA ARG A 521 13.52 -2.09 -7.30
C ARG A 521 14.38 -0.85 -7.52
N VAL A 522 15.40 -0.99 -8.37
CA VAL A 522 16.30 0.07 -8.84
C VAL A 522 15.47 1.26 -9.38
N THR A 523 15.26 2.27 -8.53
CA THR A 523 14.78 3.64 -8.81
C THR A 523 13.92 3.81 -10.07
N TYR A 524 12.61 3.93 -9.85
CA TYR A 524 11.65 4.34 -10.87
C TYR A 524 12.06 5.66 -11.51
N LEU A 525 12.16 5.70 -12.84
CA LEU A 525 12.17 6.97 -13.57
C LEU A 525 10.73 7.49 -13.60
N TYR A 526 10.53 8.73 -13.17
CA TYR A 526 9.21 9.36 -13.27
C TYR A 526 8.84 9.62 -14.74
N PRO A 527 7.56 9.50 -15.13
CA PRO A 527 7.09 9.96 -16.45
C PRO A 527 7.48 11.43 -16.71
N PRO A 528 7.73 11.87 -17.95
CA PRO A 528 7.93 11.10 -19.18
C PRO A 528 9.34 10.48 -19.27
N LEU A 529 10.24 10.78 -18.33
CA LEU A 529 11.64 10.31 -18.38
C LEU A 529 11.75 8.79 -18.32
N ASN A 530 10.73 8.08 -17.82
CA ASN A 530 10.57 6.63 -17.88
C ASN A 530 10.75 6.05 -19.31
N LEU A 531 10.48 6.82 -20.35
CA LEU A 531 10.66 6.38 -21.73
C LEU A 531 12.15 6.25 -22.14
N LEU A 532 13.08 6.86 -21.41
CA LEU A 532 14.52 6.83 -21.74
C LEU A 532 15.12 5.41 -21.69
N PRO A 533 14.93 4.60 -20.62
CA PRO A 533 15.34 3.19 -20.62
C PRO A 533 14.80 2.39 -21.79
N LEU A 534 13.54 2.64 -22.21
CA LEU A 534 12.94 1.96 -23.35
C LEU A 534 13.62 2.38 -24.66
N LEU A 535 13.88 3.68 -24.83
CA LEU A 535 14.58 4.23 -26.00
C LEU A 535 16.05 3.79 -26.07
N LEU A 536 16.66 3.49 -24.92
CA LEU A 536 18.02 2.95 -24.81
C LEU A 536 18.07 1.41 -24.92
N ARG A 537 16.93 0.71 -24.97
CA ARG A 537 16.86 -0.75 -25.14
C ARG A 537 17.46 -1.25 -26.47
N PRO A 538 17.23 -0.63 -27.65
CA PRO A 538 17.86 -1.09 -28.90
C PRO A 538 19.39 -0.98 -28.90
N LEU A 539 19.99 -0.10 -28.08
CA LEU A 539 21.44 -0.04 -27.90
C LEU A 539 22.03 -1.33 -27.28
N ARG A 540 21.21 -2.24 -26.73
CA ARG A 540 21.62 -3.58 -26.31
C ARG A 540 22.21 -4.40 -27.46
N LEU A 541 21.79 -4.15 -28.70
CA LEU A 541 22.31 -4.86 -29.87
C LEU A 541 23.78 -4.51 -30.18
N PHE A 542 24.29 -3.39 -29.66
CA PHE A 542 25.63 -2.88 -29.97
C PHE A 542 26.58 -2.82 -28.76
N LEU A 543 26.09 -2.99 -27.52
CA LEU A 543 26.88 -2.82 -26.29
C LEU A 543 27.00 -4.13 -25.48
N THR A 544 28.18 -4.36 -24.89
CA THR A 544 28.41 -5.44 -23.91
C THR A 544 27.65 -5.17 -22.60
N LYS A 545 27.23 -6.23 -21.87
CA LYS A 545 26.46 -6.15 -20.60
C LYS A 545 27.04 -5.14 -19.59
N THR A 546 28.36 -5.04 -19.45
CA THR A 546 29.05 -4.11 -18.55
C THR A 546 28.94 -2.64 -18.97
N GLN A 547 29.01 -2.36 -20.27
CA GLN A 547 28.86 -1.01 -20.81
C GLN A 547 27.40 -0.55 -20.72
N GLN A 548 26.46 -1.43 -21.02
CA GLN A 548 25.03 -1.14 -20.90
C GLN A 548 24.63 -0.79 -19.45
N ARG A 549 25.17 -1.52 -18.47
CA ARG A 549 24.98 -1.22 -17.04
C ARG A 549 25.52 0.17 -16.68
N ARG A 550 26.71 0.54 -17.16
CA ARG A 550 27.29 1.87 -16.94
C ARG A 550 26.44 2.97 -17.57
N VAL A 551 25.98 2.78 -18.82
CA VAL A 551 25.10 3.74 -19.50
C VAL A 551 23.81 3.92 -18.72
N LYS A 552 23.16 2.84 -18.26
CA LYS A 552 21.94 2.92 -17.44
C LYS A 552 22.17 3.73 -16.15
N ILE A 553 23.27 3.47 -15.43
CA ILE A 553 23.60 4.20 -14.20
C ILE A 553 23.89 5.68 -14.49
N VAL A 554 24.60 5.99 -15.57
CA VAL A 554 24.89 7.39 -15.95
C VAL A 554 23.61 8.12 -16.36
N THR A 555 22.75 7.49 -17.17
CA THR A 555 21.44 8.04 -17.55
C THR A 555 20.57 8.29 -16.32
N LEU A 556 20.55 7.34 -15.37
CA LEU A 556 19.84 7.51 -14.11
C LEU A 556 20.39 8.68 -13.29
N LYS A 557 21.71 8.78 -13.13
CA LYS A 557 22.35 9.89 -12.42
C LYS A 557 22.08 11.23 -13.08
N LEU A 558 22.14 11.31 -14.41
CA LEU A 558 21.92 12.54 -15.17
C LEU A 558 20.46 13.02 -15.06
N THR A 559 19.50 12.12 -15.25
CA THR A 559 18.06 12.45 -15.19
C THR A 559 17.62 12.87 -13.81
N HIS A 560 18.18 12.26 -12.76
CA HIS A 560 17.81 12.53 -11.38
C HIS A 560 18.66 13.61 -10.71
N PHE A 561 19.75 14.06 -11.33
CA PHE A 561 20.58 15.16 -10.81
C PHE A 561 19.78 16.41 -10.42
N PRO A 562 18.86 16.96 -11.25
CA PRO A 562 18.07 18.13 -10.86
C PRO A 562 17.14 17.85 -9.67
N LEU A 563 16.58 16.63 -9.57
CA LEU A 563 15.73 16.23 -8.46
C LEU A 563 16.53 16.12 -7.15
N VAL A 564 17.71 15.49 -7.21
CA VAL A 564 18.64 15.37 -6.07
C VAL A 564 19.11 16.75 -5.61
N PHE A 565 19.42 17.65 -6.55
CA PHE A 565 19.80 19.02 -6.22
C PHE A 565 18.67 19.77 -5.49
N LEU A 566 17.41 19.57 -5.91
CA LEU A 566 16.24 20.14 -5.24
C LEU A 566 16.10 19.59 -3.82
N ILE A 567 16.19 18.26 -3.64
CA ILE A 567 16.14 17.62 -2.31
C ILE A 567 17.25 18.17 -1.41
N TRP A 568 18.49 18.20 -1.91
CA TRP A 568 19.65 18.71 -1.19
C TRP A 568 19.45 20.17 -0.76
N SER A 569 18.95 21.02 -1.66
CA SER A 569 18.66 22.42 -1.37
C SER A 569 17.58 22.55 -0.28
N PHE A 570 16.53 21.73 -0.36
CA PHE A 570 15.45 21.70 0.62
C PHE A 570 15.93 21.24 2.01
N GLU A 571 16.66 20.13 2.10
CA GLU A 571 17.20 19.63 3.38
C GLU A 571 18.13 20.67 4.03
N ASN A 572 19.00 21.31 3.24
CA ASN A 572 19.86 22.38 3.72
C ASN A 572 19.06 23.57 4.25
N PHE A 573 18.00 23.97 3.54
CA PHE A 573 17.13 25.05 3.97
C PHE A 573 16.42 24.72 5.29
N VAL A 574 15.89 23.51 5.44
CA VAL A 574 15.22 23.04 6.66
C VAL A 574 16.19 23.04 7.84
N VAL A 575 17.40 22.49 7.66
CA VAL A 575 18.44 22.47 8.70
C VAL A 575 18.85 23.90 9.08
N PHE A 576 19.04 24.78 8.09
CA PHE A 576 19.37 26.18 8.31
C PHE A 576 18.28 26.88 9.13
N TYR A 577 17.01 26.73 8.73
CA TYR A 577 15.86 27.31 9.41
C TYR A 577 15.74 26.80 10.85
N HIS A 578 15.89 25.49 11.07
CA HIS A 578 15.81 24.90 12.41
C HIS A 578 16.96 25.36 13.32
N ARG A 579 18.19 25.46 12.80
CA ARG A 579 19.33 26.06 13.53
C ARG A 579 19.06 27.52 13.91
N GLN A 580 18.48 28.30 13.01
CA GLN A 580 18.13 29.69 13.28
C GLN A 580 17.05 29.80 14.36
N MET A 581 16.02 28.96 14.31
CA MET A 581 14.95 28.93 15.31
C MET A 581 15.49 28.49 16.68
N ASN A 582 16.32 27.45 16.76
CA ASN A 582 16.94 27.00 18.01
C ASN A 582 17.87 28.06 18.62
N ARG A 583 18.61 28.82 17.79
CA ARG A 583 19.37 29.99 18.25
C ARG A 583 18.48 31.08 18.84
N ARG A 584 17.32 31.36 18.22
CA ARG A 584 16.33 32.32 18.74
C ARG A 584 15.70 31.83 20.04
N ALA A 585 15.34 30.55 20.12
CA ALA A 585 14.78 29.92 21.32
C ALA A 585 15.76 29.94 22.49
N LYS A 586 17.04 29.60 22.26
CA LYS A 586 18.10 29.71 23.28
C LYS A 586 18.25 31.14 23.79
N LYS A 587 18.30 32.13 22.90
CA LYS A 587 18.37 33.56 23.28
C LYS A 587 17.14 34.01 24.09
N LEU A 588 15.94 33.51 23.78
CA LEU A 588 14.72 33.81 24.52
C LEU A 588 14.70 33.12 25.90
N ALA A 589 15.14 31.86 25.97
CA ALA A 589 15.27 31.11 27.22
C ALA A 589 16.29 31.79 28.16
N GLU A 590 17.44 32.20 27.63
CA GLU A 590 18.46 32.94 28.36
C GLU A 590 17.93 34.29 28.88
N LYS A 591 17.23 35.06 28.05
CA LYS A 591 16.55 36.29 28.49
C LYS A 591 15.50 36.05 29.59
N ARG A 592 14.71 34.97 29.48
CA ARG A 592 13.71 34.58 30.50
C ARG A 592 14.39 34.19 31.81
N TRP A 593 15.48 33.42 31.74
CA TRP A 593 16.26 33.01 32.91
C TRP A 593 16.87 34.21 33.62
N VAL A 594 17.48 35.15 32.87
CA VAL A 594 18.01 36.40 33.43
C VAL A 594 16.90 37.24 34.09
N LYS A 595 15.71 37.33 33.48
CA LYS A 595 14.57 38.06 34.06
C LYS A 595 13.99 37.38 35.30
N ALA A 596 13.93 36.05 35.34
CA ALA A 596 13.48 35.28 36.49
C ALA A 596 14.46 35.45 37.67
N ARG A 597 15.76 35.31 37.39
CA ARG A 597 16.82 35.53 38.38
C ARG A 597 16.76 36.93 39.00
N ARG A 598 16.49 37.96 38.18
CA ARG A 598 16.33 39.34 38.68
C ARG A 598 15.09 39.51 39.58
N ARG A 599 14.01 38.74 39.38
CA ARG A 599 12.84 38.79 40.28
C ARG A 599 13.11 38.14 41.63
N VAL A 600 13.81 37.01 41.65
CA VAL A 600 14.19 36.32 42.90
C VAL A 600 15.06 37.23 43.78
N TYR A 601 16.05 37.92 43.21
CA TYR A 601 16.85 38.88 43.97
C TYR A 601 16.04 40.07 44.51
N VAL A 602 15.00 40.52 43.79
CA VAL A 602 14.13 41.61 44.24
C VAL A 602 13.14 41.16 45.32
N GLU A 603 12.68 39.90 45.30
CA GLU A 603 11.88 39.31 46.38
C GLU A 603 12.73 39.06 47.63
N GLU A 604 13.98 38.58 47.51
CA GLU A 604 14.90 38.44 48.63
C GLU A 604 15.27 39.80 49.27
N GLU A 605 15.44 40.85 48.49
CA GLU A 605 15.61 42.22 49.03
C GLU A 605 14.32 42.77 49.66
N GLY A 606 13.15 42.32 49.22
CA GLY A 606 11.84 42.70 49.77
C GLY A 606 11.50 42.00 51.09
N GLU A 607 11.88 40.74 51.25
CA GLU A 607 11.73 39.98 52.50
C GLU A 607 12.87 40.26 53.51
N GLY A 608 14.02 40.76 53.04
CA GLY A 608 15.16 41.16 53.86
C GLY A 608 14.98 42.40 54.75
N LEU A 609 13.77 42.98 54.79
CA LEU A 609 13.40 44.02 55.78
C LEU A 609 12.57 43.49 56.97
N GLY A 610 12.42 42.16 57.12
CA GLY A 610 11.78 41.54 58.28
C GLY A 610 12.49 40.27 58.74
N ASP A 611 13.38 40.42 59.71
CA ASP A 611 14.06 39.40 60.53
C ASP A 611 14.88 38.29 59.83
N GLY A 612 16.18 38.28 60.17
CA GLY A 612 17.17 37.40 59.59
C GLY A 612 17.05 35.93 60.03
N ILE A 613 17.39 35.03 59.11
CA ILE A 613 18.13 33.78 59.35
C ILE A 613 18.84 33.44 58.04
N ALA A 614 20.17 33.35 58.10
CA ALA A 614 21.01 32.88 57.01
C ALA A 614 20.80 31.38 56.79
N VAL A 615 20.46 30.98 55.56
CA VAL A 615 20.63 29.59 55.11
C VAL A 615 21.40 29.59 53.81
N GLY A 616 22.69 29.25 53.92
CA GLY A 616 23.51 28.93 52.77
C GLY A 616 23.03 27.64 52.12
N VAL A 617 22.75 27.68 50.83
CA VAL A 617 22.64 26.50 49.99
C VAL A 617 23.60 26.68 48.80
N ARG A 618 24.73 25.98 48.89
CA ARG A 618 25.59 25.66 47.75
C ARG A 618 24.92 24.56 46.94
N TRP A 619 24.76 24.79 45.64
CA TRP A 619 24.75 23.75 44.60
C TRP A 619 25.72 24.14 43.50
#